data_AF-A0A924TJQ9-F1
#
_entry.id   AF-A0A924TJQ9-F1
#
_cell.length_a   1.000
_cell.length_b   1.000
_cell.length_c   1.000
_cell.angle_alpha   90.00
_cell.angle_beta   90.00
_cell.angle_gamma   90.00
#
_symmetry.space_group_name_H-M   'P 1'
#
loop_
_entity.id
_entity.type
_entity.pdbx_description
1 polymer ?
#
loop_
_entity_poly.entity_id
_entity_poly.type
_entity_poly.pdbx_seq_one_letter_code
_entity_poly.pdbx_strand_id
1 'polypeptide(L)'
;YNDFPYDDKDCDKQPNGQLISEASDFKMLGFNRLTTTESTNGINLHAIKEHLAKDVPVVIGMMVGGSFMHEMAGKDIWHPTDDDYNMMGFGGHALCVIGYNDRKEGGAFEIMNSWGKDWGNNGVAYVKYNDFKRFVREAYGINPMPKKGAADVQNLACSIGLVDAKTKNYIPLQLSSDNIFQTTQPIAKGTTFKMEVKNTSACYVYVLGKETDGSSYVLFPYPSKSDATKTKFSPYCGITGYRLFPRGMSMQADEIGNKDYIAVVTSKEPLNVFELNDAVNANKTKGFETAVNNAIKRLTVKGVQFNSNQNGTINFETAIGDKNTVACIVAIDKQ
;
A
#
# COMPACT_ATOMS: atom_id res chain seq x y z
N TYR A 1 26.45 12.30 2.89
CA TYR A 1 26.68 13.74 2.67
C TYR A 1 28.15 14.02 2.35
N ASN A 2 29.10 13.45 3.10
CA ASN A 2 30.53 13.68 2.83
C ASN A 2 31.05 12.97 1.57
N ASP A 3 30.51 11.78 1.25
CA ASP A 3 31.04 10.95 0.14
C ASP A 3 30.53 11.40 -1.23
N PHE A 4 29.40 12.11 -1.27
CA PHE A 4 28.86 12.79 -2.44
C PHE A 4 28.18 14.10 -2.01
N PRO A 5 28.93 15.20 -1.86
CA PRO A 5 28.42 16.46 -1.32
C PRO A 5 27.47 17.16 -2.30
N TYR A 6 26.46 17.83 -1.75
CA TYR A 6 25.54 18.67 -2.51
C TYR A 6 26.25 19.94 -2.99
N ASP A 7 26.04 20.28 -4.25
CA ASP A 7 26.49 21.51 -4.88
C ASP A 7 25.32 22.07 -5.70
N ASP A 8 24.88 23.30 -5.38
CA ASP A 8 23.75 23.95 -6.04
C ASP A 8 24.10 24.48 -7.44
N LYS A 9 25.38 24.38 -7.85
CA LYS A 9 25.89 24.83 -9.15
C LYS A 9 26.28 23.69 -10.08
N ASP A 10 26.23 22.45 -9.62
CA ASP A 10 26.66 21.27 -10.38
C ASP A 10 25.55 20.22 -10.44
N CYS A 11 24.93 20.12 -11.61
CA CYS A 11 23.91 19.12 -11.91
C CYS A 11 24.46 17.93 -12.73
N ASP A 12 25.73 17.98 -13.15
CA ASP A 12 26.30 17.04 -14.12
C ASP A 12 27.15 15.95 -13.46
N LYS A 13 27.71 16.24 -12.29
CA LYS A 13 28.53 15.29 -11.52
C LYS A 13 27.77 13.99 -11.25
N GLN A 14 28.39 12.87 -11.61
CA GLN A 14 27.85 11.53 -11.38
C GLN A 14 28.61 10.81 -10.25
N PRO A 15 27.95 9.93 -9.48
CA PRO A 15 28.62 9.06 -8.52
C PRO A 15 29.49 8.03 -9.25
N ASN A 16 30.61 7.66 -8.66
CA ASN A 16 31.45 6.57 -9.19
C ASN A 16 30.85 5.19 -8.87
N GLY A 17 31.44 4.13 -9.44
CA GLY A 17 30.95 2.76 -9.25
C GLY A 17 30.95 2.28 -7.79
N GLN A 18 31.89 2.76 -6.98
CA GLN A 18 31.94 2.43 -5.55
C GLN A 18 30.73 3.04 -4.81
N LEU A 19 30.45 4.33 -5.02
CA LEU A 19 29.30 5.01 -4.44
C LEU A 19 27.97 4.38 -4.88
N ILE A 20 27.87 3.95 -6.14
CA ILE A 20 26.68 3.23 -6.63
C ILE A 20 26.51 1.88 -5.89
N SER A 21 27.61 1.16 -5.66
CA SER A 21 27.59 -0.10 -4.91
C SER A 21 27.18 0.13 -3.45
N GLU A 22 27.74 1.14 -2.79
CA GLU A 22 27.39 1.51 -1.42
C GLU A 22 25.92 1.98 -1.31
N ALA A 23 25.44 2.77 -2.27
CA ALA A 23 24.05 3.22 -2.33
C ALA A 23 23.05 2.06 -2.48
N SER A 24 23.49 0.90 -2.98
CA SER A 24 22.61 -0.26 -3.17
C SER A 24 22.04 -0.81 -1.85
N ASP A 25 22.74 -0.59 -0.73
CA ASP A 25 22.27 -0.97 0.60
C ASP A 25 21.12 -0.09 1.12
N PHE A 26 20.89 1.07 0.49
CA PHE A 26 19.87 2.05 0.88
C PHE A 26 18.66 2.04 -0.07
N LYS A 27 18.50 1.00 -0.89
CA LYS A 27 17.34 0.85 -1.78
C LYS A 27 16.06 0.73 -0.97
N MET A 28 15.14 1.66 -1.19
CA MET A 28 13.77 1.58 -0.68
C MET A 28 13.03 0.38 -1.28
N LEU A 29 12.07 -0.18 -0.55
CA LEU A 29 11.22 -1.27 -1.05
C LEU A 29 10.25 -0.83 -2.15
N GLY A 30 10.11 0.48 -2.36
CA GLY A 30 9.29 1.07 -3.40
C GLY A 30 8.56 2.31 -2.91
N PHE A 31 7.57 2.76 -3.68
CA PHE A 31 6.72 3.89 -3.34
C PHE A 31 5.31 3.67 -3.90
N ASN A 32 4.33 4.39 -3.36
CA ASN A 32 2.94 4.36 -3.81
C ASN A 32 2.43 5.78 -4.00
N ARG A 33 1.72 6.04 -5.11
CA ARG A 33 1.02 7.30 -5.29
C ARG A 33 -0.19 7.39 -4.35
N LEU A 34 -0.38 8.53 -3.70
CA LEU A 34 -1.44 8.80 -2.71
C LEU A 34 -2.55 9.70 -3.28
N THR A 35 -2.94 9.41 -4.51
CA THR A 35 -4.02 10.07 -5.26
C THR A 35 -5.29 9.20 -5.27
N THR A 36 -6.43 9.77 -5.68
CA THR A 36 -7.71 9.05 -5.80
C THR A 36 -7.76 8.16 -7.04
N THR A 37 -6.92 8.43 -8.04
CA THR A 37 -6.80 7.66 -9.29
C THR A 37 -5.34 7.34 -9.60
N GLU A 38 -5.06 6.60 -10.67
CA GLU A 38 -3.66 6.39 -11.15
C GLU A 38 -3.00 7.67 -11.65
N SER A 39 -3.78 8.70 -11.95
CA SER A 39 -3.29 10.02 -12.36
C SER A 39 -2.92 10.89 -11.16
N THR A 40 -2.42 12.09 -11.43
CA THR A 40 -2.17 13.15 -10.43
C THR A 40 -3.46 13.77 -9.88
N ASN A 41 -4.64 13.33 -10.36
CA ASN A 41 -5.92 13.87 -9.93
C ASN A 41 -6.33 13.35 -8.54
N GLY A 42 -6.74 14.31 -7.70
CA GLY A 42 -7.40 14.10 -6.41
C GLY A 42 -6.45 13.61 -5.33
N ILE A 43 -5.78 14.53 -4.63
CA ILE A 43 -5.00 14.20 -3.44
C ILE A 43 -5.89 13.57 -2.37
N ASN A 44 -5.49 12.39 -1.87
CA ASN A 44 -6.25 11.67 -0.86
C ASN A 44 -5.66 11.93 0.54
N LEU A 45 -6.23 12.90 1.25
CA LEU A 45 -5.76 13.28 2.59
C LEU A 45 -5.85 12.11 3.60
N HIS A 46 -6.85 11.25 3.48
CA HIS A 46 -6.96 10.08 4.35
C HIS A 46 -5.80 9.10 4.11
N ALA A 47 -5.47 8.84 2.85
CA ALA A 47 -4.33 7.99 2.49
C ALA A 47 -2.99 8.56 2.98
N ILE A 48 -2.83 9.89 2.95
CA ILE A 48 -1.63 10.56 3.50
C ILE A 48 -1.57 10.37 5.01
N LYS A 49 -2.66 10.63 5.73
CA LYS A 49 -2.72 10.40 7.20
C LYS A 49 -2.43 8.95 7.57
N GLU A 50 -2.96 7.98 6.83
CA GLU A 50 -2.68 6.56 7.05
C GLU A 50 -1.21 6.19 6.83
N HIS A 51 -0.50 6.87 5.91
CA HIS A 51 0.94 6.67 5.74
C HIS A 51 1.72 7.30 6.89
N LEU A 52 1.39 8.53 7.27
CA LEU A 52 2.03 9.24 8.37
C LEU A 52 1.83 8.52 9.72
N ALA A 53 0.64 7.96 9.96
CA ALA A 53 0.35 7.17 11.17
C ALA A 53 1.14 5.86 11.27
N LYS A 54 1.90 5.49 10.22
CA LYS A 54 2.80 4.33 10.20
C LYS A 54 4.27 4.75 10.28
N ASP A 55 4.54 5.97 10.72
CA ASP A 55 5.86 6.60 10.79
C ASP A 55 6.57 6.63 9.43
N VAL A 56 5.80 6.81 8.35
CA VAL A 56 6.29 6.88 6.98
C VAL A 56 6.03 8.28 6.41
N PRO A 57 7.08 9.04 6.04
CA PRO A 57 6.90 10.34 5.43
C PRO A 57 6.32 10.24 4.02
N VAL A 58 5.69 11.33 3.57
CA VAL A 58 5.11 11.44 2.22
C VAL A 58 5.85 12.51 1.44
N VAL A 59 6.38 12.18 0.27
CA VAL A 59 6.96 13.16 -0.65
C VAL A 59 5.85 13.75 -1.50
N ILE A 60 5.83 15.08 -1.63
CA ILE A 60 4.81 15.79 -2.40
C ILE A 60 5.43 16.70 -3.44
N GLY A 61 4.72 16.87 -4.55
CA GLY A 61 4.95 17.95 -5.51
C GLY A 61 3.88 19.01 -5.31
N MET A 62 4.29 20.23 -4.96
CA MET A 62 3.40 21.36 -4.67
C MET A 62 3.72 22.55 -5.57
N MET A 63 2.69 23.26 -6.02
CA MET A 63 2.87 24.57 -6.62
C MET A 63 3.14 25.58 -5.51
N VAL A 64 4.31 26.20 -5.52
CA VAL A 64 4.74 27.19 -4.52
C VAL A 64 5.11 28.51 -5.20
N GLY A 65 4.85 29.62 -4.51
CA GLY A 65 5.11 30.97 -4.97
C GLY A 65 4.65 31.99 -3.93
N GLY A 66 4.69 33.27 -4.29
CA GLY A 66 4.12 34.36 -3.49
C GLY A 66 4.47 34.30 -2.01
N SER A 67 3.45 34.31 -1.14
CA SER A 67 3.66 34.38 0.31
C SER A 67 4.38 33.15 0.88
N PHE A 68 4.29 31.99 0.21
CA PHE A 68 4.97 30.76 0.64
C PHE A 68 6.50 30.92 0.59
N MET A 69 7.01 31.60 -0.44
CA MET A 69 8.45 31.78 -0.65
C MET A 69 9.02 32.91 0.21
N HIS A 70 8.26 33.98 0.40
CA HIS A 70 8.81 35.24 0.91
C HIS A 70 8.37 35.60 2.33
N GLU A 71 7.27 35.01 2.82
CA GLU A 71 6.67 35.45 4.08
C GLU A 71 6.60 34.39 5.17
N MET A 72 7.24 33.22 4.97
CA MET A 72 7.14 32.11 5.91
C MET A 72 8.10 32.18 7.09
N ALA A 73 9.04 33.12 7.12
CA ALA A 73 10.02 33.20 8.20
C ALA A 73 9.34 33.35 9.58
N GLY A 74 9.59 32.41 10.48
CA GLY A 74 8.98 32.34 11.82
C GLY A 74 7.50 31.93 11.84
N LYS A 75 6.87 31.68 10.68
CA LYS A 75 5.47 31.26 10.61
C LYS A 75 5.34 29.76 10.77
N ASP A 76 4.51 29.36 11.73
CA ASP A 76 4.22 27.96 12.02
C ASP A 76 3.20 27.34 11.04
N ILE A 77 2.38 28.17 10.38
CA ILE A 77 1.38 27.74 9.40
C ILE A 77 1.37 28.71 8.24
N TRP A 78 1.21 28.19 7.03
CA TRP A 78 1.04 28.99 5.84
C TRP A 78 -0.43 29.39 5.66
N HIS A 79 -0.68 30.68 5.53
CA HIS A 79 -1.97 31.25 5.19
C HIS A 79 -1.85 31.90 3.80
N PRO A 80 -2.28 31.22 2.72
CA PRO A 80 -2.22 31.77 1.37
C PRO A 80 -3.04 33.06 1.26
N THR A 81 -2.54 34.03 0.50
CA THR A 81 -3.28 35.24 0.12
C THR A 81 -4.22 34.96 -1.05
N ASP A 82 -5.12 35.88 -1.34
CA ASP A 82 -5.99 35.78 -2.54
C ASP A 82 -5.17 35.68 -3.84
N ASP A 83 -4.02 36.35 -3.91
CA ASP A 83 -3.11 36.26 -5.06
C ASP A 83 -2.46 34.89 -5.19
N ASP A 84 -2.11 34.24 -4.07
CA ASP A 84 -1.56 32.89 -4.08
C ASP A 84 -2.55 31.89 -4.70
N TYR A 85 -3.85 32.05 -4.46
CA TYR A 85 -4.88 31.18 -5.04
C TYR A 85 -4.98 31.29 -6.56
N ASN A 86 -4.51 32.37 -7.17
CA ASN A 86 -4.40 32.51 -8.62
C ASN A 86 -3.17 31.78 -9.20
N MET A 87 -2.20 31.42 -8.35
CA MET A 87 -0.97 30.68 -8.71
C MET A 87 -0.15 31.33 -9.82
N MET A 88 -0.28 32.64 -10.03
CA MET A 88 0.47 33.35 -11.06
C MET A 88 1.94 33.37 -10.70
N GLY A 89 2.81 32.85 -11.59
CA GLY A 89 4.25 32.78 -11.36
C GLY A 89 4.70 31.67 -10.40
N PHE A 90 3.81 30.76 -9.99
CA PHE A 90 4.17 29.64 -9.13
C PHE A 90 5.02 28.60 -9.88
N GLY A 91 6.02 28.06 -9.19
CA GLY A 91 6.87 26.96 -9.65
C GLY A 91 6.51 25.64 -8.98
N GLY A 92 6.93 24.52 -9.59
CA GLY A 92 6.85 23.21 -8.94
C GLY A 92 7.97 23.03 -7.92
N HIS A 93 7.63 22.57 -6.72
CA HIS A 93 8.60 22.28 -5.66
C HIS A 93 8.29 20.94 -4.98
N ALA A 94 9.34 20.24 -4.55
CA ALA A 94 9.24 18.98 -3.84
C ALA A 94 9.43 19.19 -2.33
N LEU A 95 8.49 18.69 -1.54
CA LEU A 95 8.48 18.83 -0.08
C LEU A 95 8.22 17.47 0.59
N CYS A 96 8.49 17.39 1.88
CA CYS A 96 8.24 16.19 2.68
C CYS A 96 7.15 16.46 3.72
N VAL A 97 6.05 15.71 3.70
CA VAL A 97 5.05 15.73 4.78
C VAL A 97 5.52 14.79 5.87
N ILE A 98 5.59 15.31 7.09
CA ILE A 98 6.15 14.62 8.25
C ILE A 98 5.14 14.41 9.38
N GLY A 99 3.97 15.05 9.31
CA GLY A 99 2.96 14.96 10.35
C GLY A 99 1.61 15.52 9.93
N TYR A 100 0.61 15.35 10.79
CA TYR A 100 -0.70 15.97 10.63
C TYR A 100 -1.31 16.31 11.99
N ASN A 101 -2.14 17.33 12.02
CA ASN A 101 -2.87 17.74 13.22
C ASN A 101 -4.30 18.13 12.85
N ASP A 102 -5.26 17.26 13.17
CA ASP A 102 -6.69 17.47 12.90
C ASP A 102 -7.31 18.62 13.70
N ARG A 103 -6.65 19.04 14.79
CA ARG A 103 -7.13 20.13 15.65
C ARG A 103 -6.54 21.49 15.26
N LYS A 104 -5.52 21.52 14.39
CA LYS A 104 -4.86 22.77 13.99
C LYS A 104 -5.66 23.46 12.89
N GLU A 105 -6.37 24.53 13.26
CA GLU A 105 -7.17 25.37 12.35
C GLU A 105 -8.12 24.59 11.41
N GLY A 106 -8.78 23.56 11.94
CA GLY A 106 -9.69 22.70 11.15
C GLY A 106 -8.98 21.56 10.38
N GLY A 107 -7.68 21.41 10.59
CA GLY A 107 -6.87 20.30 10.11
C GLY A 107 -5.76 20.73 9.16
N ALA A 108 -4.52 20.31 9.45
CA ALA A 108 -3.35 20.67 8.66
C ALA A 108 -2.31 19.54 8.60
N PHE A 109 -1.53 19.51 7.51
CA PHE A 109 -0.33 18.69 7.37
C PHE A 109 0.91 19.50 7.73
N GLU A 110 1.84 18.90 8.46
CA GLU A 110 3.15 19.46 8.73
C GLU A 110 4.11 19.05 7.62
N ILE A 111 4.75 20.04 7.01
CA ILE A 111 5.72 19.86 5.94
C ILE A 111 7.11 20.31 6.39
N MET A 112 8.12 19.55 5.98
CA MET A 112 9.53 19.88 6.06
C MET A 112 10.00 20.39 4.69
N ASN A 113 10.62 21.57 4.70
CA ASN A 113 11.16 22.20 3.51
C ASN A 113 12.69 22.02 3.44
N SER A 114 13.26 22.29 2.27
CA SER A 114 14.69 22.19 1.97
C SER A 114 15.36 23.57 1.80
N TRP A 115 14.74 24.63 2.29
CA TRP A 115 15.24 26.03 2.20
C TRP A 115 15.89 26.54 3.48
N GLY A 116 16.39 25.63 4.32
CA GLY A 116 17.05 25.97 5.58
C GLY A 116 16.09 26.25 6.74
N LYS A 117 16.67 26.53 7.91
CA LYS A 117 15.93 26.65 9.18
C LYS A 117 15.15 27.96 9.32
N ASP A 118 15.57 28.99 8.59
CA ASP A 118 14.95 30.32 8.68
C ASP A 118 13.59 30.38 7.98
N TRP A 119 13.32 29.44 7.06
CA TRP A 119 12.02 29.30 6.46
C TRP A 119 11.05 28.56 7.41
N GLY A 120 9.83 29.06 7.54
CA GLY A 120 8.85 28.49 8.45
C GLY A 120 9.28 28.64 9.90
N ASN A 121 8.92 27.64 10.71
CA ASN A 121 9.36 27.46 12.06
C ASN A 121 10.46 26.38 12.09
N ASN A 122 11.74 26.78 12.03
CA ASN A 122 12.89 25.86 12.00
C ASN A 122 12.88 24.89 10.81
N GLY A 123 12.53 25.39 9.61
CA GLY A 123 12.48 24.62 8.37
C GLY A 123 11.21 23.80 8.15
N VAL A 124 10.24 23.88 9.08
CA VAL A 124 8.94 23.21 8.98
C VAL A 124 7.78 24.20 9.07
N ALA A 125 6.64 23.84 8.50
CA ALA A 125 5.41 24.62 8.64
C ALA A 125 4.18 23.74 8.40
N TYR A 126 3.01 24.21 8.83
CA TYR A 126 1.74 23.56 8.53
C TYR A 126 1.08 24.14 7.28
N VAL A 127 0.39 23.28 6.53
CA VAL A 127 -0.48 23.63 5.41
C VAL A 127 -1.86 23.03 5.67
N LYS A 128 -2.91 23.86 5.67
CA LYS A 128 -4.29 23.40 5.93
C LYS A 128 -4.72 22.39 4.90
N TYR A 129 -5.60 21.46 5.27
CA TYR A 129 -6.08 20.41 4.37
C TYR A 129 -6.71 20.92 3.06
N ASN A 130 -7.41 22.04 3.10
CA ASN A 130 -8.01 22.63 1.89
C ASN A 130 -6.95 23.25 0.98
N ASP A 131 -5.97 23.95 1.54
CA ASP A 131 -4.84 24.53 0.80
C ASP A 131 -3.96 23.42 0.22
N PHE A 132 -3.69 22.38 1.01
CA PHE A 132 -2.98 21.21 0.55
C PHE A 132 -3.64 20.60 -0.70
N LYS A 133 -4.96 20.41 -0.69
CA LYS A 133 -5.70 19.94 -1.88
C LYS A 133 -5.63 20.90 -3.06
N ARG A 134 -5.56 22.20 -2.81
CA ARG A 134 -5.51 23.24 -3.85
C ARG A 134 -4.15 23.29 -4.53
N PHE A 135 -3.07 23.29 -3.75
CA PHE A 135 -1.70 23.57 -4.20
C PHE A 135 -0.87 22.31 -4.52
N VAL A 136 -1.16 21.16 -3.89
CA VAL A 136 -0.44 19.91 -4.14
C VAL A 136 -0.94 19.23 -5.43
N ARG A 137 0.00 18.73 -6.22
CA ARG A 137 -0.23 18.03 -7.49
C ARG A 137 0.10 16.55 -7.41
N GLU A 138 1.10 16.19 -6.62
CA GLU A 138 1.53 14.80 -6.47
C GLU A 138 1.81 14.48 -5.01
N ALA A 139 1.56 13.23 -4.60
CA ALA A 139 1.89 12.73 -3.29
C ALA A 139 2.31 11.25 -3.39
N TYR A 140 3.41 10.90 -2.75
CA TYR A 140 4.01 9.57 -2.79
C TYR A 140 4.36 9.11 -1.37
N GLY A 141 3.74 8.03 -0.92
CA GLY A 141 4.15 7.32 0.29
C GLY A 141 5.33 6.42 -0.03
N ILE A 142 6.43 6.57 0.70
CA ILE A 142 7.65 5.79 0.48
C ILE A 142 7.58 4.50 1.30
N ASN A 143 7.91 3.36 0.72
CA ASN A 143 8.09 2.14 1.52
C ASN A 143 9.48 2.19 2.17
N PRO A 144 9.61 1.87 3.47
CA PRO A 144 10.91 1.92 4.15
C PRO A 144 11.92 0.97 3.47
N MET A 145 13.20 1.19 3.77
CA MET A 145 14.24 0.22 3.43
C MET A 145 13.96 -1.11 4.15
N PRO A 146 14.39 -2.26 3.57
CA PRO A 146 14.29 -3.54 4.27
C PRO A 146 15.01 -3.43 5.62
N LYS A 147 14.34 -3.83 6.71
CA LYS A 147 14.99 -3.96 8.02
C LYS A 147 16.02 -5.09 7.94
N LYS A 148 17.25 -4.86 8.37
CA LYS A 148 18.32 -5.86 8.43
C LYS A 148 18.63 -6.22 9.89
N GLY A 149 19.07 -7.46 10.14
CA GLY A 149 19.53 -7.91 11.46
C GLY A 149 18.41 -8.07 12.50
N ALA A 150 18.68 -7.75 13.77
CA ALA A 150 17.77 -7.96 14.90
C ALA A 150 16.43 -7.19 14.82
N ALA A 151 16.33 -6.20 13.93
CA ALA A 151 15.10 -5.46 13.66
C ALA A 151 14.18 -6.13 12.63
N ASP A 152 14.64 -7.21 11.99
CA ASP A 152 13.84 -7.98 11.04
C ASP A 152 12.95 -8.98 11.80
N VAL A 153 11.65 -8.67 11.85
CA VAL A 153 10.65 -9.55 12.46
C VAL A 153 10.61 -10.85 11.67
N GLN A 154 11.04 -11.92 12.32
CA GLN A 154 11.08 -13.30 11.81
C GLN A 154 9.72 -14.00 11.88
N ASN A 155 8.64 -13.27 12.14
CA ASN A 155 7.28 -13.82 12.09
C ASN A 155 6.51 -13.14 10.97
N LEU A 156 5.72 -13.92 10.24
CA LEU A 156 4.68 -13.43 9.37
C LEU A 156 3.33 -13.64 10.08
N ALA A 157 2.66 -12.53 10.39
CA ALA A 157 1.35 -12.56 11.03
C ALA A 157 0.39 -11.63 10.28
N CYS A 158 -0.78 -12.18 9.94
CA CYS A 158 -1.82 -11.47 9.20
C CYS A 158 -3.21 -11.85 9.72
N SER A 159 -4.09 -10.85 9.75
CA SER A 159 -5.53 -10.99 9.88
C SER A 159 -6.18 -10.57 8.57
N ILE A 160 -7.01 -11.41 7.98
CA ILE A 160 -7.65 -11.19 6.68
C ILE A 160 -9.17 -11.28 6.86
N GLY A 161 -9.89 -10.22 6.47
CA GLY A 161 -11.36 -10.16 6.54
C GLY A 161 -11.98 -9.78 5.20
N LEU A 162 -13.24 -10.14 5.00
CA LEU A 162 -14.06 -9.59 3.93
C LEU A 162 -15.03 -8.59 4.53
N VAL A 163 -15.06 -7.35 4.06
CA VAL A 163 -15.90 -6.26 4.55
C VAL A 163 -16.97 -5.98 3.51
N ASP A 164 -18.22 -6.20 3.87
CA ASP A 164 -19.36 -5.90 3.02
C ASP A 164 -19.43 -4.39 2.74
N ALA A 165 -19.56 -4.02 1.46
CA ALA A 165 -19.46 -2.62 1.07
C ALA A 165 -20.66 -1.79 1.51
N LYS A 166 -21.83 -2.40 1.76
CA LYS A 166 -23.07 -1.71 2.14
C LYS A 166 -23.15 -1.53 3.65
N THR A 167 -22.99 -2.61 4.40
CA THR A 167 -23.15 -2.68 5.86
C THR A 167 -21.88 -2.28 6.62
N LYS A 168 -20.71 -2.35 5.98
CA LYS A 168 -19.38 -2.15 6.58
C LYS A 168 -19.01 -3.18 7.65
N ASN A 169 -19.79 -4.25 7.78
CA ASN A 169 -19.51 -5.36 8.67
C ASN A 169 -18.65 -6.42 7.97
N TYR A 170 -18.00 -7.27 8.77
CA TYR A 170 -17.33 -8.45 8.22
C TYR A 170 -18.34 -9.46 7.70
N ILE A 171 -18.07 -10.03 6.52
CA ILE A 171 -18.67 -11.27 6.05
C ILE A 171 -17.93 -12.40 6.77
N PRO A 172 -18.60 -13.14 7.68
CA PRO A 172 -17.89 -14.05 8.55
C PRO A 172 -17.33 -15.26 7.80
N LEU A 173 -16.06 -15.57 8.04
CA LEU A 173 -15.34 -16.72 7.51
C LEU A 173 -15.00 -17.70 8.62
N GLN A 174 -15.15 -18.99 8.34
CA GLN A 174 -14.73 -20.09 9.21
C GLN A 174 -13.69 -20.96 8.51
N LEU A 175 -12.75 -21.51 9.28
CA LEU A 175 -11.81 -22.49 8.77
C LEU A 175 -12.58 -23.76 8.37
N SER A 176 -12.43 -24.18 7.12
CA SER A 176 -13.06 -25.38 6.56
C SER A 176 -12.08 -26.56 6.55
N SER A 177 -10.86 -26.36 6.02
CA SER A 177 -9.81 -27.38 6.01
C SER A 177 -8.45 -26.73 5.74
N ASP A 178 -7.41 -27.13 6.47
CA ASP A 178 -6.02 -26.64 6.31
C ASP A 178 -5.90 -25.11 6.21
N ASN A 179 -5.80 -24.57 4.99
CA ASN A 179 -5.73 -23.15 4.69
C ASN A 179 -6.93 -22.60 3.90
N ILE A 180 -8.02 -23.37 3.86
CA ILE A 180 -9.26 -23.07 3.16
C ILE A 180 -10.27 -22.56 4.18
N PHE A 181 -10.77 -21.37 3.92
CA PHE A 181 -11.82 -20.70 4.68
C PHE A 181 -13.07 -20.58 3.85
N GLN A 182 -14.21 -20.58 4.51
CA GLN A 182 -15.51 -20.51 3.86
C GLN A 182 -16.42 -19.52 4.57
N THR A 183 -17.27 -18.83 3.83
CA THR A 183 -18.36 -18.03 4.40
C THR A 183 -19.24 -18.88 5.32
N THR A 184 -19.58 -18.37 6.50
CA THR A 184 -20.43 -19.11 7.44
C THR A 184 -21.88 -19.24 6.95
N GLN A 185 -22.32 -18.32 6.08
CA GLN A 185 -23.60 -18.30 5.41
C GLN A 185 -23.43 -17.80 3.97
N PRO A 186 -24.22 -18.31 3.00
CA PRO A 186 -24.19 -17.77 1.64
C PRO A 186 -24.54 -16.28 1.61
N ILE A 187 -23.76 -15.50 0.88
CA ILE A 187 -24.05 -14.07 0.65
C ILE A 187 -24.93 -13.89 -0.59
N ALA A 188 -25.65 -12.78 -0.69
CA ALA A 188 -26.44 -12.50 -1.89
C ALA A 188 -25.53 -12.37 -3.12
N LYS A 189 -25.94 -12.92 -4.26
CA LYS A 189 -25.31 -12.60 -5.55
C LYS A 189 -25.33 -11.09 -5.80
N GLY A 190 -24.28 -10.60 -6.45
CA GLY A 190 -24.05 -9.17 -6.66
C GLY A 190 -23.54 -8.43 -5.42
N THR A 191 -23.44 -9.07 -4.24
CA THR A 191 -22.86 -8.46 -3.03
C THR A 191 -21.44 -7.99 -3.33
N THR A 192 -21.21 -6.68 -3.19
CA THR A 192 -19.89 -6.08 -3.30
C THR A 192 -19.20 -6.04 -1.94
N PHE A 193 -17.93 -6.42 -1.90
CA PHE A 193 -17.13 -6.42 -0.69
C PHE A 193 -15.70 -5.97 -0.96
N LYS A 194 -14.96 -5.75 0.12
CA LYS A 194 -13.53 -5.43 0.11
C LYS A 194 -12.78 -6.41 1.00
N MET A 195 -11.56 -6.75 0.63
CA MET A 195 -10.68 -7.53 1.46
C MET A 195 -9.88 -6.61 2.38
N GLU A 196 -9.96 -6.85 3.67
CA GLU A 196 -9.14 -6.19 4.68
C GLU A 196 -7.96 -7.09 5.03
N VAL A 197 -6.75 -6.53 5.03
CA VAL A 197 -5.56 -7.20 5.59
C VAL A 197 -4.96 -6.30 6.66
N LYS A 198 -4.76 -6.88 7.84
CA LYS A 198 -3.98 -6.31 8.93
C LYS A 198 -2.75 -7.17 9.14
N ASN A 199 -1.58 -6.57 9.11
CA ASN A 199 -0.31 -7.27 9.33
C ASN A 199 0.48 -6.61 10.46
N THR A 200 1.21 -7.42 11.22
CA THR A 200 2.09 -6.98 12.32
C THR A 200 3.57 -6.96 11.93
N SER A 201 3.90 -7.53 10.76
CA SER A 201 5.22 -7.54 10.14
C SER A 201 5.10 -7.12 8.68
N ALA A 202 6.09 -6.39 8.18
CA ALA A 202 6.13 -6.03 6.77
C ALA A 202 6.11 -7.28 5.88
N CYS A 203 5.26 -7.26 4.86
CA CYS A 203 5.02 -8.38 3.96
C CYS A 203 4.54 -7.90 2.59
N TYR A 204 4.43 -8.79 1.64
CA TYR A 204 3.82 -8.60 0.34
C TYR A 204 2.53 -9.40 0.30
N VAL A 205 1.46 -8.78 -0.20
CA VAL A 205 0.15 -9.43 -0.36
C VAL A 205 -0.18 -9.51 -1.84
N TYR A 206 -0.65 -10.66 -2.27
CA TYR A 206 -1.14 -10.94 -3.61
C TYR A 206 -2.50 -11.59 -3.51
N VAL A 207 -3.43 -11.21 -4.37
CA VAL A 207 -4.75 -11.84 -4.43
C VAL A 207 -4.97 -12.37 -5.81
N LEU A 208 -5.33 -13.65 -5.90
CA LEU A 208 -5.73 -14.32 -7.12
C LEU A 208 -7.22 -14.65 -7.04
N GLY A 209 -7.95 -14.38 -8.12
CA GLY A 209 -9.32 -14.86 -8.30
C GLY A 209 -9.34 -16.13 -9.14
N LYS A 210 -10.46 -16.85 -9.07
CA LYS A 210 -10.78 -17.99 -9.92
C LYS A 210 -11.92 -17.64 -10.87
N GLU A 211 -11.76 -17.91 -12.14
CA GLU A 211 -12.81 -17.82 -13.16
C GLU A 211 -13.68 -19.07 -13.20
N THR A 212 -14.81 -18.96 -13.91
CA THR A 212 -15.78 -20.06 -14.10
C THR A 212 -15.19 -21.26 -14.85
N ASP A 213 -14.21 -21.05 -15.72
CA ASP A 213 -13.46 -22.12 -16.42
C ASP A 213 -12.36 -22.76 -15.55
N GLY A 214 -12.24 -22.33 -14.29
CA GLY A 214 -11.22 -22.76 -13.34
C GLY A 214 -9.85 -22.09 -13.50
N SER A 215 -9.67 -21.22 -14.50
CA SER A 215 -8.45 -20.42 -14.61
C SER A 215 -8.35 -19.39 -13.49
N SER A 216 -7.15 -18.85 -13.29
CA SER A 216 -6.85 -17.84 -12.29
C SER A 216 -6.40 -16.54 -12.92
N TYR A 217 -6.72 -15.44 -12.25
CA TYR A 217 -6.33 -14.09 -12.64
C TYR A 217 -5.85 -13.28 -11.43
N VAL A 218 -5.01 -12.28 -11.69
CA VAL A 218 -4.47 -11.39 -10.66
C VAL A 218 -5.52 -10.35 -10.25
N LEU A 219 -6.03 -10.48 -9.03
CA LEU A 219 -6.97 -9.53 -8.43
C LEU A 219 -6.26 -8.41 -7.67
N PHE A 220 -5.11 -8.67 -7.04
CA PHE A 220 -4.25 -7.64 -6.42
C PHE A 220 -2.77 -8.03 -6.59
N PRO A 221 -1.86 -7.12 -6.99
CA PRO A 221 -1.98 -5.66 -6.97
C PRO A 221 -2.47 -4.95 -8.25
N TYR A 222 -3.38 -5.61 -8.99
CA TYR A 222 -4.02 -5.16 -10.23
C TYR A 222 -3.05 -5.00 -11.41
N PRO A 223 -3.15 -5.83 -12.45
CA PRO A 223 -2.42 -5.61 -13.70
C PRO A 223 -2.67 -4.21 -14.25
N SER A 224 -1.62 -3.54 -14.72
CA SER A 224 -1.74 -2.24 -15.37
C SER A 224 -2.36 -2.41 -16.76
N LYS A 225 -3.26 -1.49 -17.15
CA LYS A 225 -3.82 -1.46 -18.50
C LYS A 225 -2.82 -0.97 -19.54
N SER A 226 -1.82 -0.19 -19.13
CA SER A 226 -0.83 0.40 -20.04
C SER A 226 0.41 -0.48 -20.22
N ASP A 227 0.64 -1.44 -19.33
CA ASP A 227 1.81 -2.31 -19.35
C ASP A 227 1.47 -3.65 -18.68
N ALA A 228 1.37 -4.71 -19.47
CA ALA A 228 0.98 -6.04 -19.01
C ALA A 228 1.98 -6.68 -18.03
N THR A 229 3.19 -6.11 -17.90
CA THR A 229 4.23 -6.60 -16.97
C THR A 229 4.24 -5.85 -15.64
N LYS A 230 3.40 -4.83 -15.49
CA LYS A 230 3.37 -3.97 -14.30
C LYS A 230 2.04 -4.04 -13.60
N THR A 231 2.06 -3.62 -12.33
CA THR A 231 0.86 -3.55 -11.50
C THR A 231 0.58 -2.10 -11.11
N LYS A 232 -0.70 -1.79 -10.98
CA LYS A 232 -1.22 -0.46 -10.62
C LYS A 232 -0.79 -0.04 -9.21
N PHE A 233 -0.71 -1.00 -8.30
CA PHE A 233 -0.34 -0.76 -6.91
C PHE A 233 0.89 -1.58 -6.51
N SER A 234 1.54 -1.20 -5.40
CA SER A 234 2.56 -2.03 -4.77
C SER A 234 1.93 -3.17 -3.97
N PRO A 235 2.39 -4.43 -4.12
CA PRO A 235 1.98 -5.54 -3.27
C PRO A 235 2.53 -5.41 -1.84
N TYR A 236 3.58 -4.60 -1.64
CA TYR A 236 4.19 -4.39 -0.33
C TYR A 236 3.25 -3.71 0.67
N CYS A 237 3.06 -4.36 1.81
CA CYS A 237 2.41 -3.93 3.04
C CYS A 237 3.49 -3.70 4.12
N GLY A 238 3.64 -2.45 4.61
CA GLY A 238 4.62 -2.10 5.65
C GLY A 238 4.33 -2.73 7.02
N ILE A 239 5.12 -2.39 8.06
CA ILE A 239 5.19 -3.11 9.34
C ILE A 239 3.90 -3.17 10.17
N THR A 240 3.03 -2.17 10.09
CA THR A 240 1.75 -2.18 10.81
C THR A 240 0.76 -1.41 9.99
N GLY A 241 -0.39 -2.00 9.69
CA GLY A 241 -1.37 -1.27 8.93
C GLY A 241 -2.64 -2.02 8.64
N TYR A 242 -3.71 -1.25 8.64
CA TYR A 242 -4.94 -1.58 7.98
C TYR A 242 -4.80 -1.33 6.48
N ARG A 243 -5.23 -2.29 5.66
CA ARG A 243 -5.46 -2.07 4.23
C ARG A 243 -6.76 -2.70 3.79
N LEU A 244 -7.64 -1.86 3.26
CA LEU A 244 -8.87 -2.28 2.60
C LEU A 244 -8.64 -2.30 1.09
N PHE A 245 -8.44 -3.50 0.54
CA PHE A 245 -8.31 -3.77 -0.88
C PHE A 245 -9.69 -4.02 -1.49
N PRO A 246 -10.00 -3.51 -2.68
CA PRO A 246 -9.19 -2.64 -3.53
C PRO A 246 -9.53 -1.15 -3.32
N ARG A 247 -8.57 -0.25 -3.58
CA ARG A 247 -8.85 1.21 -3.59
C ARG A 247 -9.41 1.60 -4.96
N GLY A 248 -10.66 2.05 -4.98
CA GLY A 248 -11.37 2.42 -6.22
C GLY A 248 -11.92 1.26 -7.03
N MET A 249 -11.77 0.01 -6.56
CA MET A 249 -12.45 -1.17 -7.10
C MET A 249 -13.22 -1.85 -5.97
N SER A 250 -14.14 -2.74 -6.32
CA SER A 250 -14.81 -3.64 -5.39
C SER A 250 -14.69 -5.05 -5.92
N MET A 251 -14.57 -6.03 -5.02
CA MET A 251 -14.83 -7.41 -5.37
C MET A 251 -16.36 -7.60 -5.35
N GLN A 252 -16.86 -8.52 -6.15
CA GLN A 252 -18.29 -8.81 -6.22
C GLN A 252 -18.47 -10.32 -6.29
N ALA A 253 -19.40 -10.85 -5.51
CA ALA A 253 -19.90 -12.19 -5.71
C ALA A 253 -20.69 -12.22 -7.02
N ASP A 254 -20.17 -12.88 -8.05
CA ASP A 254 -20.76 -12.79 -9.38
C ASP A 254 -22.12 -13.52 -9.47
N GLU A 255 -22.83 -13.35 -10.59
CA GLU A 255 -24.15 -13.97 -10.78
C GLU A 255 -24.11 -15.47 -11.13
N ILE A 256 -22.93 -16.00 -11.44
CA ILE A 256 -22.70 -17.33 -12.00
C ILE A 256 -22.41 -18.34 -10.89
N GLY A 257 -23.08 -19.50 -10.96
CA GLY A 257 -22.90 -20.56 -9.97
C GLY A 257 -23.37 -20.16 -8.56
N ASN A 258 -22.84 -20.85 -7.56
CA ASN A 258 -23.17 -20.67 -6.14
C ASN A 258 -21.93 -20.51 -5.26
N LYS A 259 -20.74 -20.37 -5.86
CA LYS A 259 -19.47 -20.31 -5.13
C LYS A 259 -18.37 -19.62 -5.91
N ASP A 260 -17.76 -18.63 -5.28
CA ASP A 260 -16.56 -17.95 -5.77
C ASP A 260 -15.33 -18.34 -4.96
N TYR A 261 -14.15 -18.19 -5.55
CA TYR A 261 -12.88 -18.47 -4.89
C TYR A 261 -11.89 -17.34 -5.09
N ILE A 262 -11.25 -16.96 -3.99
CA ILE A 262 -10.07 -16.10 -4.01
C ILE A 262 -8.95 -16.75 -3.19
N ALA A 263 -7.71 -16.51 -3.57
CA ALA A 263 -6.54 -16.88 -2.80
C ALA A 263 -5.77 -15.63 -2.39
N VAL A 264 -5.45 -15.52 -1.10
CA VAL A 264 -4.63 -14.46 -0.52
C VAL A 264 -3.28 -15.05 -0.19
N VAL A 265 -2.27 -14.66 -0.97
CA VAL A 265 -0.88 -15.10 -0.79
C VAL A 265 -0.10 -13.99 -0.12
N THR A 266 0.42 -14.26 1.07
CA THR A 266 1.25 -13.35 1.85
C THR A 266 2.68 -13.86 1.86
N SER A 267 3.66 -13.03 1.56
CA SER A 267 5.09 -13.38 1.54
C SER A 267 5.93 -12.35 2.27
N LYS A 268 7.06 -12.74 2.87
CA LYS A 268 8.07 -11.80 3.35
C LYS A 268 8.83 -11.13 2.21
N GLU A 269 9.11 -11.90 1.17
CA GLU A 269 9.88 -11.48 0.01
C GLU A 269 8.97 -11.19 -1.20
N PRO A 270 9.36 -10.26 -2.09
CA PRO A 270 8.58 -9.96 -3.27
C PRO A 270 8.50 -11.18 -4.20
N LEU A 271 7.29 -11.50 -4.62
CA LEU A 271 7.00 -12.47 -5.67
C LEU A 271 6.65 -11.77 -6.98
N ASN A 272 7.00 -12.38 -8.11
CA ASN A 272 6.42 -12.03 -9.40
C ASN A 272 4.99 -12.58 -9.46
N VAL A 273 4.00 -11.69 -9.39
CA VAL A 273 2.58 -12.08 -9.34
C VAL A 273 2.11 -12.73 -10.65
N PHE A 274 2.72 -12.39 -11.78
CA PHE A 274 2.36 -12.96 -13.08
C PHE A 274 2.87 -14.39 -13.19
N GLU A 275 4.14 -14.64 -12.82
CA GLU A 275 4.69 -16.00 -12.75
C GLU A 275 3.93 -16.87 -11.73
N LEU A 276 3.54 -16.28 -10.59
CA LEU A 276 2.69 -16.96 -9.61
C LEU A 276 1.34 -17.37 -10.25
N ASN A 277 0.67 -16.44 -10.94
CA ASN A 277 -0.60 -16.71 -11.61
C ASN A 277 -0.46 -17.75 -12.73
N ASP A 278 0.62 -17.71 -13.50
CA ASP A 278 0.92 -18.69 -14.54
C ASP A 278 1.14 -20.10 -13.95
N ALA A 279 1.86 -20.19 -12.81
CA ALA A 279 2.07 -21.45 -12.10
C ALA A 279 0.76 -22.05 -11.55
N VAL A 280 -0.19 -21.20 -11.11
CA VAL A 280 -1.54 -21.63 -10.73
C VAL A 280 -2.29 -22.14 -11.95
N ASN A 281 -2.30 -21.39 -13.05
CA ASN A 281 -3.00 -21.77 -14.28
C ASN A 281 -2.46 -23.07 -14.90
N ALA A 282 -1.15 -23.31 -14.81
CA ALA A 282 -0.54 -24.57 -15.26
C ALA A 282 -1.05 -25.81 -14.49
N ASN A 283 -1.65 -25.62 -13.31
CA ASN A 283 -2.21 -26.69 -12.48
C ASN A 283 -3.73 -26.60 -12.31
N LYS A 284 -4.45 -25.80 -13.11
CA LYS A 284 -5.88 -25.50 -12.90
C LYS A 284 -6.79 -26.73 -12.90
N THR A 285 -6.41 -27.79 -13.63
CA THR A 285 -7.16 -29.06 -13.69
C THR A 285 -7.23 -29.82 -12.37
N LYS A 286 -6.38 -29.48 -11.38
CA LYS A 286 -6.34 -30.11 -10.06
C LYS A 286 -7.28 -29.45 -9.02
N GLY A 287 -8.05 -28.44 -9.43
CA GLY A 287 -8.79 -27.57 -8.52
C GLY A 287 -7.96 -26.36 -8.08
N PHE A 288 -8.64 -25.25 -7.81
CA PHE A 288 -8.03 -23.95 -7.58
C PHE A 288 -7.15 -23.96 -6.32
N GLU A 289 -7.63 -24.59 -5.26
CA GLU A 289 -6.96 -24.69 -3.96
C GLU A 289 -5.64 -25.46 -4.10
N THR A 290 -5.71 -26.62 -4.76
CA THR A 290 -4.54 -27.45 -5.07
C THR A 290 -3.56 -26.73 -6.00
N ALA A 291 -4.06 -25.98 -6.98
CA ALA A 291 -3.23 -25.24 -7.93
C ALA A 291 -2.43 -24.14 -7.22
N VAL A 292 -3.08 -23.35 -6.36
CA VAL A 292 -2.44 -22.31 -5.54
C VAL A 292 -1.39 -22.91 -4.62
N ASN A 293 -1.75 -23.94 -3.85
CA ASN A 293 -0.83 -24.58 -2.91
C ASN A 293 0.37 -25.23 -3.62
N ASN A 294 0.20 -25.73 -4.84
CA ASN A 294 1.31 -26.24 -5.65
C ASN A 294 2.22 -25.13 -6.17
N ALA A 295 1.66 -24.01 -6.61
CA ALA A 295 2.41 -22.87 -7.15
C ALA A 295 3.43 -22.30 -6.13
N ILE A 296 3.04 -22.26 -4.85
CA ILE A 296 3.90 -21.74 -3.78
C ILE A 296 4.64 -22.82 -2.98
N LYS A 297 4.53 -24.10 -3.34
CA LYS A 297 5.00 -25.24 -2.53
C LYS A 297 6.46 -25.14 -2.08
N ARG A 298 7.32 -24.55 -2.90
CA ARG A 298 8.75 -24.36 -2.59
C ARG A 298 8.99 -23.25 -1.58
N LEU A 299 8.11 -22.24 -1.55
CA LEU A 299 8.19 -21.04 -0.71
C LEU A 299 7.35 -21.13 0.58
N THR A 300 6.38 -22.05 0.62
CA THR A 300 5.37 -22.12 1.68
C THR A 300 5.94 -22.56 3.03
N VAL A 301 5.63 -21.81 4.08
CA VAL A 301 5.92 -22.19 5.48
C VAL A 301 5.04 -23.39 5.86
N LYS A 302 5.61 -24.39 6.52
CA LYS A 302 4.89 -25.58 6.97
C LYS A 302 4.38 -25.41 8.40
N GLY A 303 3.29 -26.10 8.74
CA GLY A 303 2.78 -26.14 10.11
C GLY A 303 2.09 -24.85 10.57
N VAL A 304 1.73 -23.96 9.63
CA VAL A 304 1.00 -22.73 9.94
C VAL A 304 -0.33 -23.08 10.60
N GLN A 305 -0.57 -22.49 11.77
CA GLN A 305 -1.83 -22.64 12.49
C GLN A 305 -2.78 -21.54 12.05
N PHE A 306 -3.90 -21.96 11.46
CA PHE A 306 -4.95 -21.09 10.98
C PHE A 306 -6.12 -21.08 11.95
N ASN A 307 -6.75 -19.92 12.14
CA ASN A 307 -7.99 -19.81 12.90
C ASN A 307 -8.89 -18.70 12.34
N SER A 308 -10.16 -18.73 12.75
CA SER A 308 -11.10 -17.62 12.57
C SER A 308 -11.41 -17.00 13.93
N ASN A 309 -11.32 -15.67 14.04
CA ASN A 309 -11.72 -14.98 15.28
C ASN A 309 -13.24 -14.78 15.37
N GLN A 310 -13.71 -14.24 16.50
CA GLN A 310 -15.14 -13.99 16.76
C GLN A 310 -15.80 -13.09 15.70
N ASN A 311 -15.03 -12.24 15.03
CA ASN A 311 -15.51 -11.36 13.97
C ASN A 311 -15.53 -12.04 12.59
N GLY A 312 -15.18 -13.33 12.50
CA GLY A 312 -15.14 -14.09 11.26
C GLY A 312 -14.01 -13.69 10.33
N THR A 313 -12.89 -13.21 10.86
CA THR A 313 -11.68 -12.93 10.07
C THR A 313 -10.67 -14.05 10.24
N ILE A 314 -9.95 -14.36 9.17
CA ILE A 314 -8.84 -15.32 9.11
C ILE A 314 -7.66 -14.77 9.89
N ASN A 315 -7.00 -15.58 10.72
CA ASN A 315 -5.75 -15.20 11.36
C ASN A 315 -4.72 -16.32 11.27
N PHE A 316 -3.47 -15.92 11.09
CA PHE A 316 -2.32 -16.79 11.28
C PHE A 316 -1.13 -15.99 11.82
N GLU A 317 -0.25 -16.68 12.53
CA GLU A 317 1.09 -16.21 12.89
C GLU A 317 2.05 -17.39 12.73
N THR A 318 3.17 -17.16 12.05
CA THR A 318 4.17 -18.20 11.83
C THR A 318 5.57 -17.63 11.76
N ALA A 319 6.55 -18.36 12.29
CA ALA A 319 7.95 -18.03 12.11
C ALA A 319 8.37 -18.29 10.66
N ILE A 320 9.15 -17.38 10.10
CA ILE A 320 9.71 -17.45 8.76
C ILE A 320 11.22 -17.72 8.84
N GLY A 321 11.75 -18.30 7.77
CA GLY A 321 13.17 -18.57 7.57
C GLY A 321 13.43 -18.65 6.07
N ASP A 322 14.08 -19.72 5.60
CA ASP A 322 14.26 -19.98 4.16
C ASP A 322 12.94 -20.02 3.37
N LYS A 323 11.86 -20.37 4.07
CA LYS A 323 10.49 -20.31 3.56
C LYS A 323 9.74 -19.19 4.25
N ASN A 324 8.99 -18.43 3.46
CA ASN A 324 8.52 -17.13 3.88
C ASN A 324 7.15 -16.75 3.30
N THR A 325 6.45 -17.70 2.67
CA THR A 325 5.15 -17.50 2.03
C THR A 325 4.05 -18.30 2.73
N VAL A 326 2.85 -17.75 2.80
CA VAL A 326 1.62 -18.37 3.33
C VAL A 326 0.48 -18.06 2.36
N ALA A 327 -0.39 -19.02 2.05
CA ALA A 327 -1.63 -18.78 1.32
C ALA A 327 -2.84 -19.11 2.18
N CYS A 328 -3.87 -18.29 2.07
CA CYS A 328 -5.22 -18.56 2.55
C CYS A 328 -6.16 -18.60 1.34
N ILE A 329 -6.93 -19.66 1.18
CA ILE A 329 -7.99 -19.75 0.18
C ILE A 329 -9.30 -19.37 0.85
N VAL A 330 -10.11 -18.54 0.18
CA VAL A 330 -11.45 -18.17 0.64
C VAL A 330 -12.47 -18.63 -0.39
N ALA A 331 -13.33 -19.55 0.02
CA ALA A 331 -14.53 -19.95 -0.69
C ALA A 331 -15.72 -19.10 -0.23
N ILE A 332 -16.39 -18.45 -1.18
CA ILE A 332 -17.49 -17.52 -0.92
C ILE A 332 -18.75 -18.17 -1.46
N ASP A 333 -19.55 -18.78 -0.58
CA ASP A 333 -20.87 -19.29 -0.96
C ASP A 333 -21.80 -18.13 -1.26
N LYS A 334 -22.64 -18.29 -2.30
CA LYS A 334 -23.58 -17.25 -2.72
C LYS A 334 -24.91 -17.83 -3.18
N GLN A 335 -25.98 -17.06 -2.96
CA GLN A 335 -27.36 -17.39 -3.33
C GLN A 335 -28.12 -16.18 -3.85
#